data_AF-A0A950WBP2-F1
#
_entry.id   AF-A0A950WBP2-F1
#
_cell.length_a   1.000
_cell.length_b   1.000
_cell.length_c   1.000
_cell.angle_alpha   90.00
_cell.angle_beta   90.00
_cell.angle_gamma   90.00
#
_symmetry.space_group_name_H-M   'P 1'
#
loop_
_entity.id
_entity.type
_entity.pdbx_description
1 polymer ?
#
loop_
_entity_poly.entity_id
_entity_poly.type
_entity_poly.pdbx_seq_one_letter_code
_entity_poly.pdbx_strand_id
1 'polypeptide(L)' 'MGNNWITTAEAVTIISKHSHHPVSSRHVQTLVQRGKIGSRSLPGGTELLKRSDVEATRVAVGTGNRHRQDRAGAW' A
#
# COMPACT_ATOMS: atom_id res chain seq x y z
N MET A 1 9.49 -21.72 1.14
CA MET A 1 9.92 -20.35 1.47
C MET A 1 9.79 -19.51 0.21
N GLY A 2 8.61 -18.95 -0.04
CA GLY A 2 8.30 -18.23 -1.28
C GLY A 2 8.71 -16.77 -1.21
N ASN A 3 9.21 -16.23 -2.32
CA ASN A 3 9.78 -14.89 -2.47
C ASN A 3 8.95 -13.81 -1.75
N ASN A 4 9.49 -13.28 -0.65
CA ASN A 4 8.83 -12.30 0.22
C ASN A 4 8.86 -10.87 -0.34
N TRP A 5 9.38 -10.71 -1.56
CA TRP A 5 9.64 -9.44 -2.21
C TRP A 5 8.95 -9.43 -3.58
N ILE A 6 8.26 -8.34 -3.88
CA ILE A 6 7.44 -8.16 -5.09
C ILE A 6 7.74 -6.80 -5.72
N THR A 7 7.44 -6.64 -7.00
CA THR A 7 7.60 -5.36 -7.71
C THR A 7 6.49 -4.36 -7.36
N THR A 8 6.72 -3.08 -7.68
CA THR A 8 5.70 -2.03 -7.55
C THR A 8 4.43 -2.35 -8.36
N ALA A 9 4.56 -2.96 -9.55
CA ALA A 9 3.41 -3.35 -10.37
C ALA A 9 2.57 -4.46 -9.72
N GLU A 10 3.23 -5.45 -9.11
CA GLU A 10 2.55 -6.49 -8.35
C GLU A 10 1.87 -5.92 -7.10
N ALA A 11 2.53 -5.00 -6.39
CA ALA A 11 1.95 -4.35 -5.22
C ALA A 11 0.70 -3.52 -5.58
N VAL A 12 0.73 -2.78 -6.69
CA VAL A 12 -0.46 -2.08 -7.22
C VAL A 12 -1.61 -3.07 -7.46
N THR A 13 -1.32 -4.20 -8.09
CA THR A 13 -2.33 -5.23 -8.38
C THR A 13 -2.95 -5.80 -7.10
N ILE A 14 -2.12 -6.08 -6.09
CA ILE A 14 -2.59 -6.62 -4.80
C ILE A 14 -3.46 -5.61 -4.04
N ILE A 15 -3.04 -4.34 -3.97
CA ILE A 15 -3.81 -3.31 -3.25
C ILE A 15 -5.09 -2.98 -4.05
N SER A 16 -5.01 -2.91 -5.38
CA SER A 16 -6.15 -2.60 -6.26
C SER A 16 -7.26 -3.66 -6.15
N LYS A 17 -6.93 -4.95 -6.05
CA LYS A 17 -7.92 -6.04 -5.88
C LYS A 17 -8.85 -5.86 -4.68
N HIS A 18 -8.46 -5.06 -3.69
CA HIS A 18 -9.20 -4.86 -2.45
C HIS A 18 -9.58 -3.40 -2.20
N SER A 19 -9.37 -2.53 -3.19
CA SER A 19 -9.72 -1.11 -3.14
C SER A 19 -10.81 -0.84 -4.17
N HIS A 20 -11.87 -0.16 -3.77
CA HIS A 20 -12.86 0.37 -4.72
C HIS A 20 -12.32 1.59 -5.51
N HIS A 21 -11.11 2.04 -5.21
CA HIS A 21 -10.43 3.14 -5.89
C HIS A 21 -9.23 2.64 -6.69
N PRO A 22 -8.98 3.21 -7.89
CA PRO A 22 -7.80 2.88 -8.67
C PRO A 22 -6.53 3.22 -7.89
N VAL A 23 -5.72 2.20 -7.62
CA VAL A 23 -4.42 2.36 -6.96
C VAL A 23 -3.37 2.61 -8.03
N SER A 24 -2.64 3.72 -7.92
CA SER A 24 -1.52 4.02 -8.82
C SER A 24 -0.19 3.66 -8.18
N SER A 25 0.85 3.49 -9.01
CA SER A 25 2.23 3.27 -8.53
C SER A 25 2.72 4.40 -7.62
N ARG A 26 2.22 5.63 -7.83
CA ARG A 26 2.50 6.79 -6.97
C ARG A 26 1.93 6.62 -5.56
N HIS A 27 0.76 5.97 -5.44
CA HIS A 27 0.19 5.64 -4.14
C HIS A 27 1.08 4.65 -3.38
N VAL A 28 1.58 3.62 -4.08
CA VAL A 28 2.50 2.64 -3.49
C VAL A 28 3.81 3.31 -3.05
N GLN A 29 4.40 4.17 -3.89
CA GLN A 29 5.59 4.94 -3.51
C GLN A 29 5.35 5.84 -2.29
N THR A 30 4.17 6.45 -2.19
CA THR A 30 3.81 7.26 -1.02
C THR A 30 3.78 6.40 0.26
N LEU A 31 3.34 5.14 0.17
CA LEU A 31 3.32 4.21 1.29
C LEU A 31 4.73 3.76 1.69
N VAL A 32 5.61 3.55 0.71
CA VAL A 32 7.04 3.29 0.92
C VAL A 32 7.72 4.48 1.60
N GLN A 33 7.53 5.70 1.09
CA GLN A 33 8.08 6.93 1.68
C GLN A 33 7.59 7.18 3.11
N ARG A 34 6.36 6.76 3.42
CA ARG A 34 5.80 6.82 4.79
C ARG A 34 6.27 5.70 5.70
N GLY A 35 7.16 4.81 5.22
CA GLY A 35 7.67 3.66 5.98
C GLY A 35 6.63 2.56 6.24
N LYS A 36 5.48 2.58 5.56
CA LYS A 36 4.42 1.58 5.72
C LYS A 36 4.72 0.27 4.98
N ILE A 37 5.52 0.36 3.92
CA ILE A 37 5.97 -0.78 3.12
C ILE A 37 7.49 -0.74 3.10
N GLY A 38 8.13 -1.81 3.58
CA GLY A 38 9.57 -1.98 3.43
C GLY A 38 9.93 -2.12 1.95
N SER A 39 10.89 -1.34 1.48
CA SER A 39 11.47 -1.48 0.15
C SER A 39 12.94 -1.88 0.19
N ARG A 40 13.41 -2.50 -0.87
CA ARG A 40 14.80 -2.88 -1.10
C ARG A 40 15.14 -2.62 -2.55
N SER A 41 16.19 -1.86 -2.79
CA SER A 41 16.74 -1.68 -4.12
C SER A 41 17.68 -2.83 -4.46
N LEU A 42 17.49 -3.42 -5.65
CA LEU A 42 18.41 -4.38 -6.23
C LEU A 42 19.51 -3.66 -7.03
N PRO A 43 20.68 -4.28 -7.21
CA PRO A 43 21.67 -3.83 -8.19
C PRO A 43 21.01 -3.79 -9.57
N GLY A 44 20.98 -2.62 -10.21
CA GLY A 44 20.26 -2.40 -11.48
C GLY A 44 19.02 -1.49 -11.36
N GLY A 45 18.73 -0.94 -10.18
CA GLY A 45 17.71 0.10 -10.01
C GLY A 45 16.28 -0.44 -9.86
N THR A 46 16.10 -1.76 -9.86
CA THR A 46 14.79 -2.36 -9.55
C THR A 46 14.50 -2.23 -8.06
N GLU A 47 13.39 -1.57 -7.73
CA GLU A 47 12.86 -1.52 -6.36
C GLU A 47 11.91 -2.70 -6.13
N LEU A 48 12.18 -3.44 -5.07
CA LEU A 48 11.33 -4.50 -4.57
C LEU A 48 10.69 -4.10 -3.25
N LEU A 49 9.46 -4.56 -3.03
CA LEU A 49 8.60 -4.23 -1.91
C LEU A 49 8.31 -5.50 -1.12
N LYS A 50 8.29 -5.38 0.20
CA LYS A 50 8.02 -6.52 1.07
C LYS A 50 6.54 -6.89 0.99
N ARG A 51 6.26 -8.11 0.55
CA ARG A 51 4.90 -8.59 0.28
C ARG A 51 4.01 -8.53 1.52
N SER A 52 4.54 -8.91 2.69
CA SER A 52 3.82 -8.86 3.97
C SER A 52 3.27 -7.48 4.29
N ASP A 53 4.04 -6.44 3.99
CA ASP A 53 3.69 -5.07 4.34
C ASP A 53 2.67 -4.50 3.35
N VAL A 54 2.75 -4.90 2.08
CA VAL A 54 1.75 -4.61 1.06
C VAL A 54 0.40 -5.23 1.43
N GLU A 55 0.41 -6.50 1.84
CA GLU A 55 -0.79 -7.22 2.30
C GLU A 55 -1.35 -6.66 3.62
N ALA A 56 -0.51 -6.14 4.51
CA ALA A 56 -0.95 -5.43 5.71
C ALA A 56 -1.55 -4.05 5.38
N THR A 57 -0.97 -3.34 4.42
CA THR A 57 -1.45 -2.02 3.98
C THR A 57 -2.85 -2.10 3.36
N ARG A 58 -3.17 -3.23 2.72
CA ARG A 58 -4.54 -3.58 2.30
C ARG A 58 -5.57 -3.37 3.42
N VAL A 59 -5.24 -3.77 4.65
CA VAL A 59 -6.17 -3.73 5.79
C VAL A 59 -6.36 -2.30 6.28
N ALA A 60 -5.27 -1.52 6.34
CA ALA A 60 -5.32 -0.15 6.86
C ALA A 60 -6.11 0.82 5.97
N VAL A 61 -6.15 0.62 4.65
CA VAL A 61 -6.93 1.46 3.73
C VAL A 61 -8.44 1.21 3.89
N GLY A 62 -8.86 -0.02 4.21
CA GLY A 62 -10.26 -0.34 4.51
C GLY A 62 -10.75 0.25 5.83
N THR A 63 -9.87 0.42 6.82
CA THR A 63 -10.23 0.96 8.14
C THR A 63 -10.08 2.49 8.23
N GLY A 64 -9.12 3.07 7.49
CA GLY A 64 -8.72 4.47 7.62
C GLY A 64 -9.72 5.51 7.10
N ASN A 65 -10.73 5.12 6.32
CA ASN A 65 -11.75 6.06 5.83
C ASN A 65 -13.01 6.13 6.70
N ARG A 66 -13.08 5.35 7.79
CA ARG A 66 -14.25 5.37 8.70
C ARG A 66 -14.19 6.47 9.76
N HIS A 67 -13.10 7.24 9.83
CA HIS A 67 -12.88 8.24 10.89
C HIS A 67 -13.24 9.69 10.50
N ARG A 68 -13.87 9.91 9.33
CA ARG A 68 -14.27 11.27 8.88
C ARG A 68 -15.79 11.42 8.68
N GLN A 69 -16.61 10.64 9.36
CA GLN A 69 -18.07 10.85 9.37
C GLN A 69 -18.64 11.31 10.71
N ASP A 70 -17.90 11.26 11.82
CA ASP A 70 -18.41 11.69 13.13
C ASP A 70 -18.09 13.16 13.50
N ARG A 71 -18.04 14.06 12.52
CA ARG A 71 -18.00 15.51 12.80
C ARG A 71 -18.91 16.30 11.88
N ALA A 72 -20.20 15.99 11.93
CA ALA A 72 -21.27 16.92 11.57
C ALA A 72 -22.36 16.84 12.66
N GLY A 73 -21.95 17.05 13.91
CA GLY A 73 -22.84 17.39 15.01
C GLY A 73 -22.34 18.70 15.60
N ALA A 74 -22.80 19.83 15.05
CA ALA A 74 -22.74 21.12 15.72
C ALA A 74 -23.65 22.13 15.00
N TRP A 75 -24.67 22.58 15.74
CA TRP A 75 -25.57 23.74 15.56
C TRP A 75 -26.75 23.55 14.60
#